data_AF-A0AAV6U590-F1
#
_entry.id   AF-A0AAV6U590-F1
#
_cell.length_a   1.000
_cell.length_b   1.000
_cell.length_c   1.000
_cell.angle_alpha   90.00
_cell.angle_beta   90.00
_cell.angle_gamma   90.00
#
_symmetry.space_group_name_H-M   'P 1'
#
loop_
_entity.id
_entity.type
_entity.pdbx_description
1 polymer ?
#
loop_
_entity_poly.entity_id
_entity_poly.type
_entity_poly.pdbx_seq_one_letter_code
_entity_poly.pdbx_strand_id
1 'polypeptide(L)'
;MAYSREWLLECILMKMKSPRLYQHIRINKILALPGKTCLKKSLQHFKSGFGFNKKVFSVLKEKTDSLENSEKHGNLLFDELKLSENLKMDSNGVVQGYVNYGPRSYTR
;
A
#
# COMPACT_ATOMS: atom_id res chain seq x y z
N MET A 1 -18.32 -18.14 1.36
CA MET A 1 -16.96 -18.66 1.62
C MET A 1 -16.15 -17.59 2.32
N ALA A 2 -15.62 -17.89 3.50
CA ALA A 2 -14.65 -17.02 4.16
C ALA A 2 -13.25 -17.37 3.64
N TYR A 3 -12.49 -16.39 3.16
CA TYR A 3 -11.10 -16.58 2.76
C TYR A 3 -10.19 -16.26 3.95
N SER A 4 -9.10 -17.03 4.10
CA SER A 4 -8.08 -16.71 5.10
C SER A 4 -7.34 -15.41 4.75
N ARG A 5 -6.72 -14.77 5.74
CA ARG A 5 -6.00 -13.50 5.51
C ARG A 5 -4.76 -13.72 4.63
N GLU A 6 -4.11 -14.85 4.81
CA GLU A 6 -2.93 -15.27 4.06
C GLU A 6 -3.29 -15.45 2.58
N TRP A 7 -4.41 -16.13 2.29
CA TRP A 7 -4.89 -16.31 0.92
C TRP A 7 -5.32 -14.99 0.27
N LEU A 8 -5.96 -14.10 1.04
CA LEU A 8 -6.29 -12.76 0.56
C LEU A 8 -5.05 -11.94 0.21
N LEU A 9 -3.98 -12.05 1.00
CA LEU A 9 -2.71 -11.38 0.73
C LEU A 9 -2.09 -11.89 -0.57
N GLU A 10 -2.02 -13.20 -0.77
CA GLU A 10 -1.54 -13.81 -2.03
C GLU A 10 -2.37 -13.34 -3.24
N CYS A 11 -3.69 -13.29 -3.09
CA CYS A 11 -4.57 -12.76 -4.12
C CYS A 11 -4.31 -11.28 -4.45
N ILE A 12 -3.99 -10.46 -3.44
CA ILE A 12 -3.60 -9.06 -3.63
C ILE A 12 -2.27 -8.99 -4.40
N LEU A 13 -1.26 -9.75 -3.99
CA LEU A 13 0.05 -9.80 -4.65
C LEU A 13 -0.06 -10.23 -6.12
N MET A 14 -0.85 -11.28 -6.39
CA MET A 14 -1.10 -11.73 -7.77
C MET A 14 -1.79 -10.65 -8.61
N LYS A 15 -2.77 -9.94 -8.03
CA LYS A 15 -3.45 -8.84 -8.72
C LYS A 15 -2.51 -7.65 -8.96
N MET A 16 -1.60 -7.35 -8.04
CA MET A 16 -0.59 -6.31 -8.20
C MET A 16 0.38 -6.65 -9.34
N LYS A 17 0.79 -7.92 -9.48
CA LYS A 17 1.63 -8.39 -10.58
C LYS A 17 0.92 -8.29 -11.94
N SER A 18 -0.34 -8.74 -12.03
CA SER A 18 -1.12 -8.61 -13.27
C SER A 18 -2.64 -8.62 -13.01
N PRO A 19 -3.31 -7.44 -13.09
CA PRO A 19 -4.76 -7.36 -12.92
C PRO A 19 -5.55 -8.08 -14.01
N ARG A 20 -4.98 -8.22 -15.21
CA ARG A 20 -5.60 -8.92 -16.35
C ARG A 20 -5.56 -10.43 -16.15
N LEU A 21 -4.40 -10.98 -15.78
CA LEU A 21 -4.24 -12.39 -15.47
C LEU A 21 -5.16 -12.81 -14.32
N TYR A 22 -5.20 -12.01 -13.25
CA TYR A 22 -6.10 -12.25 -12.12
C TYR A 22 -7.56 -12.38 -12.55
N GLN A 23 -8.02 -11.50 -13.46
CA GLN A 23 -9.37 -11.55 -13.98
C GLN A 23 -9.62 -12.76 -14.88
N HIS A 24 -8.66 -13.09 -15.75
CA HIS A 24 -8.74 -14.25 -16.62
C HIS A 24 -8.89 -15.55 -15.82
N ILE A 25 -8.02 -15.78 -14.83
CA ILE A 25 -8.07 -16.96 -13.95
C ILE A 25 -9.41 -17.06 -13.23
N ARG A 26 -9.95 -15.93 -12.76
CA ARG A 26 -11.23 -15.90 -12.06
C ARG A 26 -12.43 -16.14 -12.97
N ILE A 27 -12.48 -15.49 -14.14
CA ILE A 27 -13.61 -15.61 -15.08
C ILE A 27 -13.68 -17.03 -15.64
N ASN A 28 -12.53 -17.60 -15.99
CA ASN A 28 -12.43 -18.98 -16.49
C ASN A 28 -12.49 -20.03 -15.36
N LYS A 29 -12.72 -19.61 -14.12
CA LYS A 29 -12.85 -20.49 -12.93
C LYS A 29 -11.68 -21.46 -12.75
N ILE A 30 -10.47 -21.07 -13.17
CA ILE A 30 -9.25 -21.88 -13.04
C ILE A 30 -8.89 -22.03 -11.54
N LEU A 31 -9.09 -20.96 -10.75
CA LEU A 31 -8.89 -20.95 -9.30
C LEU A 31 -10.01 -20.19 -8.60
N ALA A 32 -10.31 -20.57 -7.35
CA ALA A 32 -11.31 -19.93 -6.50
C ALA A 32 -10.81 -18.57 -5.98
N LEU A 33 -10.98 -17.52 -6.78
CA LEU A 33 -10.47 -16.18 -6.49
C LEU A 33 -11.53 -15.20 -5.95
N PRO A 34 -11.23 -14.42 -4.90
CA PRO A 34 -12.15 -13.45 -4.31
C PRO A 34 -12.55 -12.33 -5.27
N GLY A 35 -13.76 -11.79 -5.07
CA GLY A 35 -14.31 -10.61 -5.77
C GLY A 35 -13.39 -9.38 -5.79
N LYS A 36 -13.52 -8.51 -6.80
CA LYS A 36 -12.86 -7.19 -6.78
C LYS A 36 -13.23 -6.39 -5.52
N THR A 37 -14.51 -6.46 -5.13
CA THR A 37 -15.06 -5.84 -3.93
C THR A 37 -14.49 -6.45 -2.65
N CYS A 38 -14.36 -7.78 -2.58
CA CYS A 38 -13.75 -8.49 -1.45
C CYS A 38 -12.30 -8.06 -1.23
N LEU A 39 -11.49 -8.02 -2.30
CA LEU A 39 -10.12 -7.54 -2.22
C LEU A 39 -10.04 -6.07 -1.76
N LYS A 40 -10.91 -5.20 -2.28
CA LYS A 40 -10.96 -3.79 -1.88
C LYS A 40 -11.29 -3.63 -0.40
N LYS A 41 -12.27 -4.38 0.12
CA LYS A 41 -12.60 -4.40 1.55
C LYS A 41 -11.44 -4.91 2.40
N SER A 42 -10.71 -5.93 1.94
CA SER A 42 -9.51 -6.41 2.64
C SER A 42 -8.43 -5.31 2.71
N LEU A 43 -8.17 -4.63 1.58
CA LEU A 43 -7.22 -3.52 1.48
C LEU A 43 -7.58 -2.32 2.37
N GLN A 44 -8.85 -2.05 2.64
CA GLN A 44 -9.26 -0.95 3.52
C GLN A 44 -8.75 -1.10 4.97
N HIS A 45 -8.46 -2.33 5.42
CA HIS A 45 -7.84 -2.54 6.73
C HIS A 45 -6.38 -2.06 6.77
N PHE A 46 -5.72 -2.00 5.62
CA PHE A 46 -4.40 -1.39 5.47
C PHE A 46 -4.56 0.12 5.31
N LYS A 47 -4.78 0.82 6.43
CA LYS A 47 -4.73 2.28 6.44
C LYS A 47 -3.30 2.74 6.14
N SER A 48 -3.08 3.35 4.98
CA SER A 48 -1.93 4.21 4.72
C SER A 48 -2.39 5.65 4.96
N GLY A 49 -1.58 6.40 5.70
CA GLY A 49 -1.79 7.82 5.97
C GLY A 49 -0.47 8.55 5.79
N PHE A 50 -0.51 9.89 5.86
CA PHE A 50 0.71 10.69 5.86
C PHE A 50 1.54 10.43 7.13
N GLY A 51 2.86 10.54 6.98
CA GLY A 51 3.81 10.28 8.06
C GLY A 51 4.15 8.80 8.23
N PHE A 52 4.67 8.45 9.40
CA PHE A 52 5.21 7.13 9.64
C PHE A 52 4.17 6.15 10.19
N ASN A 53 4.12 4.96 9.60
CA ASN A 53 3.29 3.87 10.11
C ASN A 53 4.03 3.10 11.23
N LYS A 54 3.63 3.35 12.48
CA LYS A 54 4.21 2.69 13.67
C LYS A 54 4.19 1.16 13.59
N LYS A 55 3.17 0.56 12.95
CA LYS A 55 3.08 -0.90 12.78
C LYS A 55 4.14 -1.45 11.83
N VAL A 56 4.54 -0.65 10.83
CA VAL A 56 5.64 -1.04 9.95
C VAL A 56 6.95 -1.06 10.73
N PHE A 57 7.20 -0.04 11.55
CA PHE A 57 8.40 -0.01 12.39
C PHE A 57 8.44 -1.11 13.45
N SER A 58 7.31 -1.49 14.05
CA SER A 58 7.31 -2.61 15.00
C SER A 58 7.67 -3.93 14.32
N VAL A 59 7.10 -4.20 13.14
CA VAL A 59 7.43 -5.41 12.36
C VAL A 59 8.87 -5.37 11.84
N LEU A 60 9.37 -4.20 11.43
CA LEU A 60 10.77 -4.04 11.04
C LEU A 60 11.70 -4.33 12.21
N LYS A 61 11.40 -3.80 13.42
CA LYS A 61 12.17 -4.07 14.63
C LYS A 61 12.26 -5.57 14.90
N GLU A 62 11.12 -6.26 14.95
CA GLU A 62 11.05 -7.71 15.15
C GLU A 62 11.90 -8.48 14.13
N LYS A 63 11.87 -8.07 12.85
CA LYS A 63 12.68 -8.71 11.79
C LYS A 63 14.17 -8.41 11.92
N THR A 64 14.53 -7.23 12.39
CA THR A 64 15.92 -6.83 12.55
C THR A 64 16.56 -7.34 13.84
N ASP A 65 15.75 -7.77 14.82
CA ASP A 65 16.26 -8.24 16.11
C ASP A 65 17.17 -9.48 15.96
N SER A 66 16.92 -10.33 14.96
CA SER A 66 17.74 -11.50 14.64
C SER A 66 18.96 -11.22 13.77
N LEU A 67 19.14 -9.99 13.28
CA LEU A 67 20.26 -9.62 12.40
C LEU A 67 21.50 -9.24 13.20
N GLU A 68 22.67 -9.44 12.62
CA GLU A 68 23.92 -8.94 13.20
C GLU A 68 23.98 -7.40 13.16
N ASN A 69 24.78 -6.80 14.04
CA ASN A 69 24.91 -5.34 14.05
C ASN A 69 25.43 -4.79 12.73
N SER A 70 26.31 -5.51 12.03
CA SER A 70 26.79 -5.18 10.68
C SER A 70 25.64 -5.01 9.69
N GLU A 71 24.66 -5.91 9.72
CA GLU A 71 23.50 -5.96 8.83
C GLU A 71 22.40 -4.95 9.17
N LYS A 72 22.42 -4.37 10.38
CA LYS A 72 21.47 -3.32 10.80
C LYS A 72 21.79 -1.95 10.21
N HIS A 73 23.00 -1.76 9.66
CA HIS A 73 23.37 -0.50 9.04
C HIS A 73 22.69 -0.32 7.68
N GLY A 74 22.06 0.82 7.46
CA GLY A 74 21.40 1.15 6.21
C GLY A 74 21.34 2.66 5.99
N ASN A 75 21.13 3.05 4.74
CA ASN A 75 21.00 4.45 4.36
C ASN A 75 19.52 4.79 4.14
N LEU A 76 19.08 5.94 4.66
CA LEU A 76 17.75 6.47 4.39
C LEU A 76 17.84 7.46 3.22
N LEU A 77 17.46 7.01 2.02
CA LEU A 77 17.34 7.86 0.85
C LEU A 77 15.87 8.24 0.66
N PHE A 78 15.62 9.54 0.55
CA PHE A 78 14.30 10.09 0.23
C PHE A 78 14.44 11.17 -0.82
N ASP A 79 13.46 11.23 -1.70
CA ASP A 79 13.34 12.25 -2.74
C ASP A 79 11.85 12.55 -2.97
N GLU A 80 11.55 13.69 -3.57
CA GLU A 80 10.19 14.14 -3.83
C GLU A 80 9.73 13.73 -5.22
N LEU A 81 8.45 13.34 -5.34
CA LEU A 81 7.83 12.99 -6.61
C LEU A 81 6.76 14.04 -6.95
N LYS A 82 6.90 14.67 -8.12
CA LYS A 82 5.86 15.57 -8.65
C LYS A 82 4.65 14.74 -9.11
N LEU A 83 3.52 14.94 -8.46
CA LEU A 83 2.23 14.36 -8.86
C LEU A 83 1.43 15.36 -9.68
N SER A 84 0.48 14.86 -10.48
CA SER A 84 -0.48 15.71 -11.17
C SER A 84 -1.39 16.41 -10.16
N GLU A 85 -1.51 17.73 -10.28
CA GLU A 85 -2.39 18.55 -9.44
C GLU A 85 -3.85 18.15 -9.68
N ASN A 86 -4.55 17.82 -8.59
CA ASN A 86 -5.95 17.45 -8.63
C ASN A 86 -6.59 17.65 -7.25
N LEU A 87 -7.86 18.04 -7.24
CA LEU A 87 -8.69 18.14 -6.05
C LEU A 87 -9.64 16.92 -6.01
N LYS A 88 -9.53 16.08 -4.98
CA LYS A 88 -10.39 14.91 -4.79
C LYS A 88 -11.08 14.97 -3.45
N MET A 89 -12.38 14.75 -3.43
CA MET A 89 -13.13 14.59 -2.19
C MET A 89 -13.17 13.10 -1.82
N ASP A 90 -12.75 12.77 -0.60
CA ASP A 90 -12.91 11.42 -0.05
C ASP A 90 -14.37 11.17 0.34
N SER A 91 -14.76 9.90 0.54
CA SER A 91 -16.12 9.52 0.97
C SER A 91 -16.52 10.10 2.32
N ASN A 92 -15.55 10.58 3.12
CA ASN A 92 -15.78 11.25 4.40
C ASN A 92 -15.93 12.78 4.27
N GLY A 93 -15.96 13.31 3.05
CA GLY A 93 -16.08 14.73 2.78
C GLY A 93 -14.79 15.55 2.96
N VAL A 94 -13.66 14.87 3.22
CA VAL A 94 -12.34 15.51 3.30
C VAL A 94 -11.84 15.77 1.89
N VAL A 95 -11.52 17.03 1.60
CA VAL A 95 -10.91 17.43 0.34
C VAL A 95 -9.40 17.15 0.42
N GLN A 96 -8.92 16.24 -0.42
CA GLN A 96 -7.52 15.89 -0.61
C GLN A 96 -7.00 16.57 -1.89
N GLY A 97 -5.93 17.35 -1.76
CA GLY A 97 -5.36 18.15 -2.85
C GLY A 97 -4.45 19.24 -2.29
N TYR A 98 -4.03 20.18 -3.13
CA TYR A 98 -3.15 21.35 -2.84
C TYR A 98 -2.52 21.33 -1.43
N VAL A 99 -1.44 20.58 -1.28
CA VAL A 99 -0.67 20.56 -0.04
C VAL A 99 0.34 21.71 -0.13
N ASN A 100 0.14 22.74 0.68
CA ASN A 100 1.12 23.83 0.80
C ASN A 100 2.28 23.35 1.70
N TYR A 101 3.45 23.13 1.10
CA TYR A 101 4.66 22.70 1.80
C TYR A 101 5.42 23.86 2.48
N GLY A 102 4.83 25.06 2.52
CA GLY A 102 5.39 26.25 3.13
C GLY A 102 6.15 27.16 2.14
N PRO A 103 6.58 28.35 2.57
CA PRO A 103 7.15 29.38 1.69
C PRO A 103 8.52 29.03 1.07
N ARG A 104 9.09 27.87 1.37
CA ARG A 104 10.39 27.41 0.83
C ARG A 104 10.28 26.31 -0.23
N SER A 105 9.08 25.91 -0.66
CA SER A 105 8.91 24.84 -1.66
C SER A 105 8.98 25.31 -3.13
N TYR A 106 9.61 26.46 -3.40
CA TYR A 106 9.87 26.92 -4.77
C TYR A 106 11.31 27.39 -4.93
N THR A 107 12.15 26.57 -5.54
CA THR A 107 13.15 26.98 -6.53
C THR A 107 13.49 25.79 -7.41
N ARG A 108 12.81 25.68 -8.54
CA ARG A 108 13.39 25.37 -9.85
C ARG A 108 12.48 25.92 -10.93
#